data_AF-A0A132EII8-F1
#
_entry.id   AF-A0A132EII8-F1
#
_cell.length_a   1.000
_cell.length_b   1.000
_cell.length_c   1.000
_cell.angle_alpha   90.00
_cell.angle_beta   90.00
_cell.angle_gamma   90.00
#
_symmetry.space_group_name_H-M   'P 1'
#
loop_
_entity.id
_entity.type
_entity.pdbx_description
1 polymer ?
#
loop_
_entity_poly.entity_id
_entity_poly.type
_entity_poly.pdbx_seq_one_letter_code
_entity_poly.pdbx_strand_id
1 'polypeptide(L)'
;MTLIANLDGARNGYRLCFVRAPWAYFTCLPPGEQCGENWASAPYQQVAGPPFCDSRTQILKVAFDAPALLPPEAGRHGGAYSVDEINRGAVPWLRSEDFLDGNPLVVAGGATLLTFVETVEAAGGTVYGPLGWAELPPWRCAG
;
A
#
# COMPACT_ATOMS: atom_id res chain seq x y z
N MET A 1 -23.24 -9.75 -14.86
CA MET A 1 -22.09 -10.70 -14.78
C MET A 1 -21.04 -10.06 -13.89
N THR A 2 -20.85 -10.59 -12.68
CA THR A 2 -19.82 -10.13 -11.74
C THR A 2 -18.59 -10.99 -11.97
N LEU A 3 -17.50 -10.39 -12.43
CA LEU A 3 -16.25 -11.10 -12.71
C LEU A 3 -15.54 -11.34 -11.38
N ILE A 4 -15.69 -12.53 -10.79
CA ILE A 4 -14.99 -12.91 -9.56
C ILE A 4 -13.58 -13.32 -9.97
N ALA A 5 -12.64 -12.38 -9.90
CA ALA A 5 -11.22 -12.65 -10.10
C ALA A 5 -10.69 -13.49 -8.92
N ASN A 6 -10.01 -14.61 -9.20
CA ASN A 6 -9.30 -15.36 -8.17
C ASN A 6 -7.97 -14.66 -7.86
N LEU A 7 -8.00 -13.81 -6.83
CA LEU A 7 -6.86 -13.02 -6.36
C LEU A 7 -6.18 -13.65 -5.14
N ASP A 8 -6.48 -14.91 -4.79
CA ASP A 8 -6.00 -15.53 -3.55
C ASP A 8 -4.48 -15.49 -3.42
N GLY A 9 -3.79 -15.50 -4.57
CA GLY A 9 -2.37 -15.35 -4.59
C GLY A 9 -1.88 -13.93 -4.26
N ALA A 10 -2.45 -12.92 -4.91
CA ALA A 10 -2.08 -11.53 -4.72
C ALA A 10 -2.43 -11.02 -3.31
N ARG A 11 -3.55 -11.51 -2.75
CA ARG A 11 -4.06 -11.12 -1.42
C ARG A 11 -3.02 -11.22 -0.32
N ASN A 12 -2.29 -12.34 -0.29
CA ASN A 12 -1.35 -12.65 0.77
C ASN A 12 0.11 -12.63 0.34
N GLY A 13 0.41 -12.56 -0.96
CA GLY A 13 1.78 -12.56 -1.46
C GLY A 13 2.43 -11.20 -1.63
N TYR A 14 1.63 -10.15 -1.80
CA TYR A 14 2.14 -8.80 -1.96
C TYR A 14 2.07 -8.00 -0.66
N ARG A 15 3.04 -7.11 -0.48
CA ARG A 15 3.24 -6.30 0.71
C ARG A 15 3.31 -4.83 0.33
N LEU A 16 2.54 -3.99 1.01
CA LEU A 16 2.51 -2.55 0.75
C LEU A 16 3.89 -1.95 0.98
N CYS A 17 4.39 -1.20 0.00
CA CYS A 17 5.73 -0.60 0.07
C CYS A 17 5.74 0.89 -0.25
N PHE A 18 4.70 1.43 -0.88
CA PHE A 18 4.64 2.84 -1.23
C PHE A 18 3.20 3.31 -1.43
N VAL A 19 2.84 4.47 -0.88
CA VAL A 19 1.56 5.13 -1.14
C VAL A 19 1.77 6.58 -1.54
N ARG A 20 1.17 6.96 -2.67
CA ARG A 20 0.97 8.35 -3.08
C ARG A 20 -0.38 8.44 -3.74
N ALA A 21 -1.35 9.00 -3.03
CA ALA A 21 -2.75 9.03 -3.44
C ALA A 21 -2.89 9.53 -4.90
N PRO A 22 -3.70 8.87 -5.73
CA PRO A 22 -4.62 7.77 -5.40
C PRO A 22 -4.00 6.37 -5.50
N TRP A 23 -2.66 6.24 -5.61
CA TRP A 23 -2.00 4.97 -5.90
C TRP A 23 -1.36 4.34 -4.67
N ALA A 24 -1.59 3.05 -4.50
CA ALA A 24 -0.85 2.19 -3.57
C ALA A 24 -0.10 1.10 -4.34
N TYR A 25 1.15 0.86 -3.94
CA TYR A 25 2.07 -0.05 -4.60
C TYR A 25 2.47 -1.15 -3.63
N PHE A 26 2.33 -2.39 -4.08
CA PHE A 26 2.71 -3.57 -3.33
C PHE A 26 3.80 -4.33 -4.05
N THR A 27 4.73 -4.87 -3.29
CA THR A 27 5.85 -5.66 -3.80
C THR A 27 5.71 -7.12 -3.39
N CYS A 28 6.18 -8.03 -4.23
CA CYS A 28 6.38 -9.43 -3.84
C CYS A 28 7.78 -9.69 -3.24
N LEU A 29 8.67 -8.70 -3.25
CA LEU A 29 9.97 -8.79 -2.60
C LEU A 29 9.84 -8.68 -1.07
N PRO A 30 10.81 -9.21 -0.31
CA PRO A 30 10.98 -8.86 1.09
C PRO A 30 11.03 -7.33 1.29
N PRO A 31 10.44 -6.78 2.36
CA PRO A 31 10.36 -5.33 2.58
C PRO A 31 11.71 -4.58 2.59
N GLY A 32 12.81 -5.27 2.90
CA GLY A 32 14.16 -4.68 2.88
C GLY A 32 14.88 -4.74 1.53
N GLU A 33 14.33 -5.45 0.55
CA GLU A 33 14.93 -5.60 -0.78
C GLU A 33 14.29 -4.68 -1.82
N GLN A 34 13.06 -4.24 -1.58
CA GLN A 34 12.41 -3.27 -2.47
C GLN A 34 12.94 -1.85 -2.21
N CYS A 35 13.19 -1.12 -3.28
CA CYS A 35 13.68 0.25 -3.24
C CYS A 35 13.04 1.11 -4.35
N GLY A 36 13.33 2.40 -4.29
CA GLY A 36 12.96 3.38 -5.30
C GLY A 36 13.79 4.63 -5.16
N GLU A 37 13.58 5.57 -6.06
CA GLU A 37 14.33 6.83 -6.09
C GLU A 37 14.09 7.62 -4.79
N ASN A 38 15.16 8.04 -4.12
CA ASN A 38 15.14 8.86 -2.90
C ASN A 38 14.32 8.29 -1.72
N TRP A 39 14.19 6.96 -1.60
CA TRP A 39 13.40 6.34 -0.53
C TRP A 39 13.94 6.59 0.89
N ALA A 40 15.25 6.83 1.04
CA ALA A 40 15.88 7.19 2.31
C ALA A 40 15.79 8.69 2.65
N SER A 41 15.19 9.52 1.80
CA SER A 41 15.10 10.96 2.00
C SER A 41 13.69 11.38 2.43
N ALA A 42 13.62 12.22 3.45
CA ALA A 42 12.40 12.91 3.86
C ALA A 42 12.42 14.36 3.32
N PRO A 43 11.26 14.97 2.99
CA PRO A 43 9.91 14.41 3.04
C PRO A 43 9.56 13.59 1.78
N TYR A 44 9.14 12.33 1.95
CA TYR A 44 8.93 11.40 0.83
C TYR A 44 7.95 11.92 -0.24
N GLN A 45 6.94 12.67 0.16
CA GLN A 45 5.91 13.20 -0.73
C GLN A 45 6.48 14.18 -1.76
N GLN A 46 7.64 14.79 -1.48
CA GLN A 46 8.31 15.72 -2.37
C GLN A 46 9.43 15.06 -3.18
N VAL A 47 10.19 14.14 -2.56
CA VAL A 47 11.46 13.66 -3.13
C VAL A 47 11.40 12.24 -3.66
N ALA A 48 10.52 11.38 -3.12
CA ALA A 48 10.54 9.96 -3.43
C ALA A 48 9.89 9.66 -4.79
N GLY A 49 10.51 8.77 -5.55
CA GLY A 49 9.92 8.15 -6.74
C GLY A 49 9.07 6.93 -6.39
N PRO A 50 8.26 6.43 -7.35
CA PRO A 50 7.61 5.13 -7.22
C PRO A 50 8.66 4.00 -7.05
N PRO A 51 8.27 2.82 -6.56
CA PRO A 51 9.18 1.68 -6.47
C PRO A 51 9.73 1.31 -7.85
N PHE A 52 10.98 0.87 -7.89
CA PHE A 52 11.55 0.29 -9.10
C PHE A 52 10.85 -1.03 -9.44
N CYS A 53 10.75 -1.31 -10.74
CA CYS A 53 9.99 -2.43 -11.27
C CYS A 53 10.73 -2.98 -12.49
N ASP A 54 11.60 -3.95 -12.24
CA ASP A 54 12.35 -4.62 -13.31
C ASP A 54 11.48 -5.66 -14.03
N SER A 55 10.42 -6.15 -13.37
CA SER A 55 9.41 -7.04 -13.93
C SER A 55 7.99 -6.59 -13.60
N ARG A 56 7.07 -6.70 -14.58
CA ARG A 56 5.63 -6.39 -14.39
C ARG A 56 4.95 -7.19 -13.28
N THR A 57 5.51 -8.34 -12.89
CA THR A 57 4.97 -9.18 -11.80
C THR A 57 5.53 -8.82 -10.42
N GLN A 58 6.45 -7.85 -10.33
CA GLN A 58 7.12 -7.51 -9.08
C GLN A 58 6.34 -6.46 -8.28
N ILE A 59 5.69 -5.54 -8.98
CA ILE A 59 4.91 -4.45 -8.39
C ILE A 59 3.43 -4.56 -8.81
N LEU A 60 2.58 -4.71 -7.80
CA LEU A 60 1.15 -4.57 -7.91
C LEU A 60 0.76 -3.12 -7.63
N LYS A 61 0.06 -2.48 -8.57
CA LYS A 61 -0.40 -1.09 -8.43
C LYS A 61 -1.93 -1.04 -8.39
N VAL A 62 -2.51 -0.64 -7.25
CA VAL A 62 -3.96 -0.40 -7.08
C VAL A 62 -4.23 1.10 -7.04
N ALA A 63 -5.39 1.52 -7.54
CA ALA A 63 -5.97 2.81 -7.15
C ALA A 63 -6.88 2.62 -5.93
N PHE A 64 -7.08 3.67 -5.14
CA PHE A 64 -8.05 3.67 -4.06
C PHE A 64 -8.63 5.06 -3.83
N ASP A 65 -9.83 5.10 -3.26
CA ASP A 65 -10.38 6.26 -2.57
C ASP A 65 -10.62 5.88 -1.10
N ALA A 66 -10.22 6.77 -0.18
CA ALA A 66 -10.47 6.59 1.25
C ALA A 66 -10.37 7.97 1.95
N PRO A 67 -11.38 8.85 1.83
CA PRO A 67 -11.30 10.23 2.33
C PRO A 67 -11.05 10.34 3.84
N ALA A 68 -11.45 9.32 4.61
CA ALA A 68 -11.24 9.25 6.05
C ALA A 68 -9.82 8.79 6.45
N LEU A 69 -9.00 8.35 5.49
CA LEU A 69 -7.61 7.93 5.72
C LEU A 69 -6.63 9.01 5.26
N LEU A 70 -5.76 9.41 6.17
CA LEU A 70 -4.74 10.43 5.96
C LEU A 70 -3.36 9.81 5.71
N PRO A 71 -2.57 10.35 4.77
CA PRO A 71 -1.18 9.95 4.57
C PRO A 71 -0.27 10.44 5.73
N PRO A 72 0.99 9.97 5.81
CA PRO A 72 1.91 10.28 6.92
C PRO A 72 2.09 11.77 7.20
N GLU A 73 2.03 12.62 6.17
CA GLU A 73 2.27 14.05 6.22
C GLU A 73 1.03 14.90 6.57
N ALA A 74 -0.17 14.31 6.58
CA ALA A 74 -1.42 15.03 6.78
C ALA A 74 -1.97 14.90 8.20
N GLY A 75 -2.87 15.81 8.59
CA GLY A 75 -3.58 15.77 9.87
C GLY A 75 -2.81 16.39 11.05
N ARG A 76 -3.42 16.31 12.24
CA ARG A 76 -2.87 16.77 13.51
C ARG A 76 -1.54 16.10 13.86
N HIS A 77 -1.37 14.85 13.46
CA HIS A 77 -0.16 14.06 13.71
C HIS A 77 0.73 13.91 12.48
N GLY A 78 0.59 14.80 11.50
CA GLY A 78 1.38 14.78 10.26
C GLY A 78 2.85 15.08 10.50
N GLY A 79 3.74 14.38 9.79
CA GLY A 79 5.18 14.58 9.86
C GLY A 79 5.90 14.31 8.54
N ALA A 80 7.14 14.80 8.44
CA ALA A 80 8.03 14.50 7.32
C ALA A 80 8.76 13.18 7.60
N TYR A 81 8.47 12.16 6.81
CA TYR A 81 9.13 10.86 6.88
C TYR A 81 9.67 10.46 5.52
N SER A 82 10.73 9.67 5.51
CA SER A 82 11.21 8.95 4.34
C SER A 82 10.38 7.67 4.13
N VAL A 83 10.39 7.13 2.90
CA VAL A 83 9.72 5.85 2.59
C VAL A 83 10.25 4.73 3.49
N ASP A 84 11.55 4.77 3.70
CA ASP A 84 12.32 3.85 4.53
C ASP A 84 11.89 3.84 6.00
N GLU A 85 11.59 5.00 6.59
CA GLU A 85 11.06 5.10 7.95
C GLU A 85 9.62 4.57 8.04
N ILE A 86 8.78 4.91 7.06
CA ILE A 86 7.39 4.45 6.99
C ILE A 86 7.33 2.92 6.86
N ASN A 87 8.14 2.33 5.97
CA ASN A 87 8.18 0.89 5.75
C ASN A 87 8.79 0.12 6.95
N ARG A 88 9.60 0.76 7.79
CA ARG A 88 10.09 0.21 9.07
C ARG A 88 9.11 0.39 10.24
N GLY A 89 7.96 1.03 10.01
CA GLY A 89 6.90 1.19 10.99
C GLY A 89 7.02 2.42 11.89
N ALA A 90 7.82 3.43 11.51
CA ALA A 90 7.88 4.70 12.27
C ALA A 90 6.53 5.44 12.28
N VAL A 91 5.78 5.32 11.18
CA VAL A 91 4.42 5.86 10.99
C VAL A 91 3.71 4.97 9.96
N PRO A 92 2.37 4.81 10.01
CA PRO A 92 1.66 4.08 8.97
C PRO A 92 1.53 4.85 7.65
N TRP A 93 1.36 4.12 6.56
CA TRP A 93 1.07 4.68 5.23
C TRP A 93 -0.27 5.41 5.17
N LEU A 94 -1.27 4.91 5.88
CA LEU A 94 -2.59 5.53 5.98
C LEU A 94 -3.12 5.37 7.40
N ARG A 95 -3.77 6.41 7.93
CA ARG A 95 -4.44 6.35 9.24
C ARG A 95 -5.67 7.23 9.31
N SER A 96 -6.66 6.83 10.10
CA SER A 96 -7.71 7.74 10.56
C SER A 96 -7.24 8.52 11.80
N GLU A 97 -7.74 9.73 12.03
CA GLU A 97 -7.49 10.46 13.29
C GLU A 97 -8.53 10.12 14.36
N ASP A 98 -9.81 10.00 13.96
CA ASP A 98 -10.93 9.80 14.88
C ASP A 98 -11.82 8.64 14.37
N PHE A 99 -11.85 7.54 15.12
CA PHE A 99 -12.81 6.44 14.89
C PHE A 99 -13.69 6.27 16.13
N LEU A 100 -14.98 6.00 15.92
CA LEU A 100 -16.02 6.02 16.96
C LEU A 100 -15.72 5.09 18.14
N ASP A 101 -15.00 4.00 17.91
CA ASP A 101 -14.67 2.98 18.91
C ASP A 101 -13.28 3.17 19.57
N GLY A 102 -12.61 4.30 19.30
CA GLY A 102 -11.31 4.65 19.90
C GLY A 102 -10.10 3.94 19.29
N ASN A 103 -10.30 2.99 18.36
CA ASN A 103 -9.22 2.36 17.60
C ASN A 103 -9.08 2.98 16.21
N PRO A 104 -7.96 3.67 15.90
CA PRO A 104 -7.76 4.22 14.57
C PRO A 104 -7.59 3.10 13.54
N LEU A 105 -8.17 3.29 12.36
CA LEU A 105 -7.86 2.49 11.18
C LEU A 105 -6.44 2.81 10.74
N VAL A 106 -5.63 1.78 10.50
CA VAL A 106 -4.20 1.94 10.19
C VAL A 106 -3.79 0.96 9.10
N VAL A 107 -3.07 1.49 8.10
CA VAL A 107 -2.38 0.69 7.09
C VAL A 107 -0.87 0.87 7.28
N ALA A 108 -0.21 -0.15 7.81
CA ALA A 108 1.23 -0.13 8.03
C ALA A 108 2.04 -0.41 6.75
N GLY A 109 3.33 -0.05 6.76
CA GLY A 109 4.31 -0.63 5.85
C GLY A 109 4.28 -2.16 5.90
N GLY A 110 4.31 -2.80 4.74
CA GLY A 110 4.23 -4.25 4.62
C GLY A 110 2.83 -4.85 4.80
N ALA A 111 1.76 -4.04 4.92
CA ALA A 111 0.39 -4.56 4.96
C ALA A 111 0.09 -5.44 3.72
N THR A 112 -0.69 -6.50 3.90
CA THR A 112 -1.15 -7.34 2.79
C THR A 112 -2.15 -6.58 1.93
N LEU A 113 -2.37 -7.01 0.69
CA LEU A 113 -3.44 -6.45 -0.14
C LEU A 113 -4.82 -6.65 0.52
N LEU A 114 -5.04 -7.80 1.17
CA LEU A 114 -6.29 -8.07 1.89
C LEU A 114 -6.52 -7.05 3.00
N THR A 115 -5.54 -6.89 3.90
CA THR A 115 -5.63 -5.92 5.02
C THR A 115 -5.82 -4.49 4.52
N PHE A 116 -5.16 -4.13 3.41
CA PHE A 116 -5.35 -2.82 2.78
C PHE A 116 -6.80 -2.62 2.31
N VAL A 117 -7.36 -3.59 1.58
CA VAL A 117 -8.75 -3.53 1.10
C VAL A 117 -9.73 -3.44 2.28
N GLU A 118 -9.59 -4.31 3.27
CA GLU A 118 -10.45 -4.31 4.47
C GLU A 118 -10.41 -2.97 5.21
N THR A 119 -9.22 -2.35 5.32
CA THR A 119 -9.06 -1.05 5.99
C THR A 119 -9.65 0.10 5.18
N VAL A 120 -9.47 0.09 3.86
CA VAL A 120 -10.08 1.08 2.97
C VAL A 120 -11.61 0.98 2.97
N GLU A 121 -12.17 -0.23 2.92
CA GLU A 121 -13.61 -0.46 2.99
C GLU A 121 -14.18 -0.08 4.36
N ALA A 122 -13.48 -0.39 5.46
CA ALA A 122 -13.87 0.05 6.80
C ALA A 122 -13.86 1.58 6.95
N ALA A 123 -13.03 2.27 6.19
CA ALA A 123 -13.01 3.74 6.10
C ALA A 123 -14.09 4.31 5.16
N GLY A 124 -14.96 3.47 4.58
CA GLY A 124 -16.00 3.86 3.63
C GLY A 124 -15.48 4.13 2.22
N GLY A 125 -14.27 3.69 1.90
CA GLY A 125 -13.61 3.85 0.61
C GLY A 125 -13.72 2.63 -0.30
N THR A 126 -13.08 2.68 -1.47
CA THR A 126 -13.03 1.59 -2.45
C THR A 126 -11.63 1.41 -3.04
N VAL A 127 -11.24 0.16 -3.32
CA VAL A 127 -9.99 -0.19 -4.03
C VAL A 127 -10.30 -0.63 -5.45
N TYR A 128 -9.56 -0.09 -6.42
CA TYR A 128 -9.70 -0.39 -7.84
C TYR A 128 -8.45 -1.09 -8.35
N GLY A 129 -8.64 -2.28 -8.92
CA GLY A 129 -7.59 -3.05 -9.60
C GLY A 129 -7.78 -3.07 -11.12
N PRO A 130 -6.70 -3.20 -11.91
CA PRO A 130 -6.79 -3.44 -13.34
C PRO A 130 -7.46 -4.80 -13.62
N LEU A 131 -8.33 -4.82 -14.64
CA LEU A 131 -9.10 -6.01 -15.04
C LEU A 131 -8.21 -7.22 -15.37
N GLY A 132 -6.99 -6.99 -15.87
CA GLY A 132 -6.03 -8.04 -16.22
C GLY A 132 -5.47 -8.83 -15.04
N TRP A 133 -5.75 -8.46 -13.79
CA TRP A 133 -5.33 -9.27 -12.63
C TRP A 133 -6.02 -10.60 -12.49
N ALA A 134 -7.19 -10.77 -13.11
CA ALA A 134 -7.89 -12.07 -13.14
C ALA A 134 -7.05 -13.18 -13.82
N GLU A 135 -6.02 -12.81 -14.59
CA GLU A 135 -5.14 -13.73 -15.31
C GLU A 135 -3.76 -13.91 -14.66
N LEU A 136 -3.50 -13.28 -13.50
CA LEU A 136 -2.21 -13.44 -12.83
C LEU A 136 -2.05 -14.91 -12.40
N PRO A 137 -0.98 -15.60 -12.85
CA PRO A 137 -0.75 -16.97 -12.45
C PRO A 137 -0.56 -17.05 -10.93
N PRO A 138 -0.88 -18.19 -10.29
CA PRO A 138 -0.60 -18.39 -8.88
C PRO A 138 0.90 -18.16 -8.63
N TRP A 139 1.21 -17.07 -7.92
CA TRP A 139 2.54 -16.73 -7.44
C TRP A 139 3.16 -17.93 -6.72
N ARG A 140 4.36 -18.31 -7.13
CA ARG A 140 5.24 -19.23 -6.40
C ARG A 140 6.46 -18.42 -6.01
N CYS A 141 6.69 -18.23 -4.71
CA CYS A 141 7.99 -17.74 -4.25
C CYS A 141 9.04 -18.75 -4.74
N ALA A 142 9.99 -18.29 -5.55
CA ALA A 142 11.18 -19.09 -5.82
C ALA A 142 11.90 -19.29 -4.48
N GLY A 143 12.05 -20.54 -4.08
CA GLY A 143 12.75 -20.93 -2.86
C GLY A 143 14.26 -20.87 -3.01
#